data_AF-A0A8T5AV24-F1
#
_entry.id   AF-A0A8T5AV24-F1
#
_cell.length_a   1.000
_cell.length_b   1.000
_cell.length_c   1.000
_cell.angle_alpha   90.00
_cell.angle_beta   90.00
_cell.angle_gamma   90.00
#
_symmetry.space_group_name_H-M   'P 1'
#
loop_
_entity.id
_entity.type
_entity.pdbx_description
1 polymer ?
#
loop_
_entity_poly.entity_id
_entity_poly.type
_entity_poly.pdbx_seq_one_letter_code
_entity_poly.pdbx_strand_id
1 'polypeptide(L)'
;MDIPSQVLAQFVLISAIVLITAYYLHSISLYTSFLRERELEVAAYKIERQILEAVNEAIKSKNKIVRNAMIGSLYRGKIINWNGYSNLSLSEGDMVKEIILPATIGLEGSEDTIRITYKPTSFATYNVMIIVEYIEKEKTVNVQLG
;
A
#
# COMPACT_ATOMS: atom_id res chain seq x y z
N MET A 1 32.34 53.33 -14.84
CA MET A 1 33.25 52.80 -13.83
C MET A 1 33.45 51.34 -14.19
N ASP A 2 34.64 50.97 -14.67
CA ASP A 2 34.90 49.60 -15.13
C ASP A 2 34.98 48.67 -13.91
N ILE A 3 34.19 47.61 -13.92
CA ILE A 3 34.25 46.60 -12.85
C ILE A 3 35.57 45.84 -13.03
N PRO A 4 36.43 45.78 -11.99
CA PRO A 4 37.69 45.04 -12.09
C PRO A 4 37.39 43.58 -12.45
N SER A 5 38.13 43.03 -13.42
CA SER A 5 37.94 41.66 -13.92
C SER A 5 37.98 40.58 -12.82
N GLN A 6 38.74 40.83 -11.74
CA GLN A 6 38.80 39.97 -10.56
C GLN A 6 37.48 39.89 -9.81
N VAL A 7 36.74 41.00 -9.71
CA VAL A 7 35.42 41.03 -9.07
C VAL A 7 34.42 40.23 -9.91
N LEU A 8 34.46 40.37 -11.24
CA LEU A 8 33.60 39.60 -12.14
C LEU A 8 33.89 38.09 -12.06
N ALA A 9 35.17 37.70 -12.03
CA ALA A 9 35.58 36.31 -11.90
C ALA A 9 35.13 35.67 -10.57
N GLN A 10 35.19 36.42 -9.47
CA GLN A 10 34.69 35.95 -8.17
C GLN A 10 33.17 35.75 -8.17
N PHE A 11 32.41 36.66 -8.78
CA PHE A 11 30.96 36.49 -8.96
C PHE A 11 30.61 35.26 -9.78
N VAL A 12 31.35 35.00 -10.87
CA VAL A 12 31.18 33.78 -11.68
C VAL A 12 31.49 32.53 -10.85
N LEU A 13 32.58 32.54 -10.07
CA LEU A 13 32.97 31.41 -9.23
C LEU A 13 31.92 31.11 -8.15
N ILE A 14 31.45 32.13 -7.42
CA ILE A 14 30.41 31.98 -6.39
C ILE A 14 29.11 31.47 -7.03
N SER A 15 28.70 32.05 -8.16
CA SER A 15 27.49 31.60 -8.87
C SER A 15 27.61 30.15 -9.33
N ALA A 16 28.78 29.74 -9.83
CA ALA A 16 29.05 28.37 -10.21
C ALA A 16 28.95 27.42 -9.01
N ILE A 17 29.53 27.77 -7.86
CA ILE A 17 29.43 26.96 -6.64
C ILE A 17 27.96 26.84 -6.21
N VAL A 18 27.22 27.95 -6.15
CA VAL A 18 25.80 27.94 -5.78
C VAL A 18 24.99 27.06 -6.74
N LEU A 19 25.21 27.18 -8.06
CA LEU A 19 24.56 26.35 -9.07
C LEU A 19 24.86 24.86 -8.89
N ILE A 20 26.13 24.51 -8.65
CA ILE A 20 26.54 23.12 -8.42
C ILE A 20 25.92 22.57 -7.13
N THR A 21 25.96 23.32 -6.03
CA THR A 21 25.34 22.91 -4.76
C THR A 21 23.82 22.74 -4.90
N ALA A 22 23.14 23.68 -5.57
CA ALA A 22 21.71 23.58 -5.84
C ALA A 22 21.38 22.34 -6.70
N TYR A 23 22.17 22.08 -7.74
CA TYR A 23 22.03 20.88 -8.58
C TYR A 23 22.18 19.60 -7.75
N TYR A 24 23.22 19.48 -6.92
CA TYR A 24 23.42 18.31 -6.07
C TYR A 24 22.27 18.10 -5.09
N LEU A 25 21.83 19.15 -4.40
CA LEU A 25 20.69 19.07 -3.48
C LEU A 25 19.40 18.65 -4.21
N HIS A 26 19.18 19.18 -5.41
CA HIS A 26 18.03 18.81 -6.23
C HIS A 26 18.09 17.34 -6.69
N SER A 27 19.25 16.86 -7.15
CA SER A 27 19.44 15.46 -7.53
C SER A 27 19.24 14.50 -6.36
N ILE A 28 19.74 14.85 -5.16
CA ILE A 28 19.49 14.08 -3.94
C ILE A 28 18.00 14.03 -3.63
N SER A 29 17.31 15.18 -3.71
CA SER A 29 15.87 15.24 -3.48
C SER A 29 15.10 14.33 -4.44
N LEU A 30 15.40 14.39 -5.74
CA LEU A 30 14.76 13.51 -6.74
C LEU A 30 15.01 12.03 -6.44
N TYR A 31 16.25 11.67 -6.11
CA TYR A 31 16.60 10.29 -5.79
C TYR A 31 15.88 9.80 -4.53
N THR A 32 15.81 10.63 -3.48
CA THR A 32 15.07 10.27 -2.26
C THR A 32 13.58 10.10 -2.50
N SER A 33 12.96 10.95 -3.32
CA SER A 33 11.54 10.80 -3.70
C SER A 33 11.29 9.51 -4.46
N PHE A 34 12.15 9.17 -5.43
CA PHE A 34 12.05 7.92 -6.18
C PHE A 34 12.18 6.68 -5.27
N LEU A 35 13.14 6.69 -4.33
CA LEU A 35 13.29 5.58 -3.38
C LEU A 35 12.05 5.42 -2.51
N ARG A 36 11.48 6.51 -1.98
CA ARG A 36 10.26 6.43 -1.18
C ARG A 36 9.07 5.92 -1.98
N GLU A 37 8.92 6.34 -3.23
CA GLU A 37 7.87 5.80 -4.12
C GLU A 37 8.02 4.28 -4.30
N ARG A 38 9.25 3.79 -4.52
CA ARG A 38 9.51 2.35 -4.62
C ARG A 38 9.25 1.59 -3.33
N GLU A 39 9.61 2.16 -2.19
CA GLU A 39 9.30 1.55 -0.90
C GLU A 39 7.79 1.46 -0.64
N LEU A 40 7.03 2.49 -1.04
CA LEU A 40 5.57 2.50 -0.96
C LEU A 40 4.94 1.41 -1.84
N GLU A 41 5.46 1.19 -3.06
CA GLU A 41 5.06 0.07 -3.92
C GLU A 41 5.37 -1.29 -3.30
N VAL A 42 6.54 -1.43 -2.67
CA VAL A 42 6.92 -2.68 -1.99
C VAL A 42 6.02 -2.93 -0.77
N ALA A 43 5.66 -1.89 -0.03
CA ALA A 43 4.70 -1.97 1.07
C ALA A 43 3.32 -2.45 0.59
N ALA A 44 2.83 -1.89 -0.52
CA ALA A 44 1.58 -2.32 -1.16
C ALA A 44 1.60 -3.82 -1.49
N TYR A 45 2.65 -4.28 -2.17
CA TYR A 45 2.79 -5.69 -2.56
C TYR A 45 2.86 -6.64 -1.35
N LYS A 46 3.51 -6.24 -0.25
CA LYS A 46 3.55 -7.04 0.98
C LYS A 46 2.17 -7.23 1.60
N ILE A 47 1.27 -6.26 1.47
CA ILE A 47 -0.10 -6.38 2.00
C ILE A 47 -0.92 -7.30 1.11
N GLU A 48 -0.85 -7.14 -0.21
CA GLU A 48 -1.51 -8.03 -1.17
C GLU A 48 -1.10 -9.49 -0.93
N ARG A 49 0.20 -9.74 -0.74
CA ARG A 49 0.71 -11.08 -0.42
C ARG A 49 0.11 -11.62 0.87
N GLN A 50 0.03 -10.83 1.94
CA GLN A 50 -0.55 -11.26 3.20
C GLN A 50 -2.06 -11.55 3.11
N ILE A 51 -2.78 -10.82 2.26
CA ILE A 51 -4.18 -11.10 1.93
C ILE A 51 -4.28 -12.48 1.26
N LEU A 52 -3.47 -12.73 0.22
CA LEU A 52 -3.48 -14.01 -0.49
C LEU A 52 -3.13 -15.19 0.41
N GLU A 53 -2.17 -15.01 1.33
CA GLU A 53 -1.82 -16.03 2.31
C GLU A 53 -2.99 -16.33 3.26
N ALA A 54 -3.66 -15.29 3.80
CA ALA A 54 -4.82 -15.46 4.66
C ALA A 54 -6.01 -16.09 3.93
N VAL A 55 -6.21 -15.75 2.65
CA VAL A 55 -7.22 -16.36 1.78
C VAL A 55 -6.94 -17.84 1.57
N ASN A 56 -5.72 -18.20 1.19
CA ASN A 56 -5.34 -19.60 1.00
C ASN A 56 -5.47 -20.41 2.29
N GLU A 57 -5.14 -19.83 3.43
CA GLU A 57 -5.31 -20.45 4.75
C GLU A 57 -6.79 -20.66 5.09
N ALA A 58 -7.66 -19.69 4.80
CA ALA A 58 -9.11 -19.81 4.97
C ALA A 58 -9.71 -20.89 4.06
N ILE A 59 -9.27 -20.99 2.79
CA ILE A 59 -9.69 -22.07 1.87
C ILE A 59 -9.33 -23.44 2.43
N LYS A 60 -8.07 -23.62 2.84
CA LYS A 60 -7.56 -24.92 3.31
C LYS A 60 -8.20 -25.36 4.62
N SER A 61 -8.40 -24.43 5.54
CA SER A 61 -8.95 -24.71 6.87
C SER A 61 -10.47 -24.68 6.90
N LYS A 62 -11.12 -24.08 5.89
CA LYS A 62 -12.55 -23.73 5.88
C LYS A 62 -12.99 -22.92 7.10
N ASN A 63 -12.05 -22.19 7.71
CA ASN A 63 -12.27 -21.42 8.92
C ASN A 63 -12.05 -19.93 8.70
N LYS A 64 -12.53 -19.15 9.66
CA LYS A 64 -12.26 -17.71 9.75
C LYS A 64 -10.80 -17.49 10.11
N ILE A 65 -10.10 -16.70 9.30
CA ILE A 65 -8.72 -16.29 9.52
C ILE A 65 -8.68 -14.81 9.85
N VAL A 66 -7.97 -14.45 10.93
CA VAL A 66 -7.72 -13.06 11.32
C VAL A 66 -6.22 -12.83 11.28
N ARG A 67 -5.77 -11.87 10.48
CA ARG A 67 -4.35 -11.56 10.31
C ARG A 67 -4.12 -10.06 10.44
N ASN A 68 -3.12 -9.68 11.21
CA ASN A 68 -2.64 -8.30 11.25
C ASN A 68 -1.55 -8.13 10.20
N ALA A 69 -1.84 -7.33 9.16
CA ALA A 69 -0.87 -6.98 8.15
C ALA A 69 -0.14 -5.69 8.49
N MET A 70 1.18 -5.77 8.51
CA MET A 70 2.05 -4.62 8.72
C MET A 70 2.39 -3.95 7.40
N ILE A 71 2.14 -2.65 7.34
CA ILE A 71 2.35 -1.79 6.16
C ILE A 71 3.80 -1.29 6.11
N GLY A 72 4.48 -1.24 7.27
CA GLY A 72 5.86 -0.77 7.43
C GLY A 72 5.93 0.44 8.36
N SER A 73 7.07 0.68 9.02
CA SER A 73 7.19 1.66 10.11
C SER A 73 7.07 3.14 9.69
N LEU A 74 7.15 3.44 8.40
CA LEU A 74 7.13 4.81 7.86
C LEU A 74 5.77 5.19 7.25
N TYR A 75 4.92 4.21 6.93
CA TYR A 75 3.75 4.40 6.06
C TYR A 75 2.42 4.31 6.79
N ARG A 76 1.65 5.40 6.78
CA ARG A 76 0.32 5.40 7.38
C ARG A 76 -0.68 4.79 6.41
N GLY A 77 -1.33 3.72 6.83
CA GLY A 77 -2.43 3.11 6.09
C GLY A 77 -3.79 3.61 6.56
N LYS A 78 -4.63 4.03 5.63
CA LYS A 78 -6.04 4.36 5.87
C LYS A 78 -6.92 3.54 4.93
N ILE A 79 -7.87 2.80 5.50
CA ILE A 79 -8.88 2.09 4.72
C ILE A 79 -10.03 3.05 4.42
N ILE A 80 -10.41 3.15 3.16
CA ILE A 80 -11.54 3.90 2.65
C ILE A 80 -12.50 2.89 2.01
N ASN A 81 -13.65 2.65 2.63
CA ASN A 81 -14.65 1.72 2.09
C ASN A 81 -15.50 2.43 1.04
N TRP A 82 -15.63 1.85 -0.15
CA TRP A 82 -16.43 2.39 -1.24
C TRP A 82 -17.15 1.29 -2.01
N ASN A 83 -18.49 1.29 -1.99
CA ASN A 83 -19.38 0.45 -2.81
C ASN A 83 -18.88 -0.98 -3.08
N GLY A 84 -18.73 -1.79 -2.03
CA GLY A 84 -18.38 -3.21 -2.18
C GLY A 84 -16.89 -3.49 -2.44
N TYR A 85 -16.04 -2.45 -2.45
CA TYR A 85 -14.59 -2.56 -2.44
C TYR A 85 -14.03 -1.80 -1.23
N SER A 86 -12.84 -2.20 -0.77
CA SER A 86 -12.09 -1.44 0.23
C SER A 86 -10.84 -0.90 -0.44
N ASN A 87 -10.68 0.43 -0.48
CA ASN A 87 -9.45 1.04 -0.95
C ASN A 87 -8.52 1.23 0.23
N LEU A 88 -7.28 0.77 0.11
CA LEU A 88 -6.23 1.06 1.06
C LEU A 88 -5.38 2.20 0.52
N SER A 89 -5.46 3.34 1.20
CA SER A 89 -4.60 4.49 0.96
C SER A 89 -3.36 4.36 1.84
N LEU A 90 -2.19 4.27 1.23
CA LEU A 90 -0.89 4.32 1.89
C LEU A 90 -0.30 5.71 1.69
N SER A 91 0.14 6.34 2.78
CA SER A 91 0.68 7.69 2.73
C SER A 91 1.97 7.86 3.54
N GLU A 92 2.88 8.66 2.99
CA GLU A 92 4.08 9.19 3.65
C GLU A 92 4.28 10.65 3.23
N GLY A 93 4.04 11.60 4.15
CA GLY A 93 4.04 13.02 3.81
C GLY A 93 2.97 13.35 2.76
N ASP A 94 3.39 13.95 1.65
CA ASP A 94 2.53 14.33 0.53
C ASP A 94 2.32 13.21 -0.50
N MET A 95 3.04 12.08 -0.36
CA MET A 95 2.90 10.95 -1.27
C MET A 95 1.75 10.05 -0.83
N VAL A 96 0.86 9.72 -1.76
CA VAL A 96 -0.27 8.83 -1.53
C VAL A 96 -0.31 7.77 -2.64
N LYS A 97 -0.44 6.50 -2.25
CA LYS A 97 -0.71 5.38 -3.15
C LYS A 97 -2.02 4.72 -2.74
N GLU A 98 -2.92 4.54 -3.69
CA GLU A 98 -4.16 3.83 -3.47
C GLU A 98 -4.07 2.42 -4.04
N ILE A 99 -4.54 1.45 -3.27
CA ILE A 99 -4.59 0.04 -3.64
C ILE A 99 -6.04 -0.41 -3.53
N ILE A 100 -6.56 -1.02 -4.58
CA ILE A 100 -7.92 -1.58 -4.59
C ILE A 100 -7.84 -2.97 -3.96
N LEU A 101 -8.53 -3.17 -2.83
CA LEU A 101 -8.57 -4.45 -2.15
C LEU A 101 -9.87 -5.19 -2.48
N PRO A 102 -9.79 -6.50 -2.80
CA PRO A 102 -10.95 -7.31 -3.09
C PRO A 102 -11.80 -7.52 -1.83
N ALA A 103 -13.11 -7.31 -1.90
CA ALA A 103 -14.01 -7.61 -0.78
C ALA A 103 -14.55 -9.05 -0.81
N THR A 104 -14.63 -9.65 -2.01
CA THR A 104 -15.14 -11.01 -2.20
C THR A 104 -14.33 -11.73 -3.28
N ILE A 105 -14.03 -13.01 -3.07
CA ILE A 105 -13.38 -13.89 -4.05
C ILE A 105 -14.27 -15.13 -4.24
N GLY A 106 -14.70 -15.39 -5.47
CA GLY A 106 -15.37 -16.65 -5.82
C GLY A 106 -14.36 -17.76 -6.07
N LEU A 107 -14.67 -18.98 -5.64
CA LEU A 107 -13.80 -20.14 -5.85
C LEU A 107 -14.20 -20.90 -7.10
N GLU A 108 -13.29 -20.96 -8.08
CA GLU A 108 -13.51 -21.60 -9.37
C GLU A 108 -13.95 -23.06 -9.19
N GLY A 109 -15.04 -23.45 -9.85
CA GLY A 109 -15.61 -24.80 -9.74
C GLY A 109 -16.46 -25.06 -8.49
N SER A 110 -16.75 -24.04 -7.68
CA SER A 110 -17.68 -24.14 -6.54
C SER A 110 -18.58 -22.90 -6.46
N GLU A 111 -19.70 -23.01 -5.75
CA GLU A 111 -20.52 -21.85 -5.39
C GLU A 111 -20.09 -21.22 -4.05
N ASP A 112 -18.98 -21.69 -3.48
CA ASP A 112 -18.42 -21.18 -2.24
C ASP A 112 -17.72 -19.84 -2.49
N THR A 113 -17.77 -18.97 -1.49
CA THR A 113 -17.21 -17.62 -1.59
C THR A 113 -16.35 -17.28 -0.38
N ILE A 114 -15.37 -16.42 -0.60
CA ILE A 114 -14.56 -15.83 0.46
C ILE A 114 -14.90 -14.37 0.58
N ARG A 115 -15.30 -13.98 1.79
CA ARG A 115 -15.51 -12.58 2.15
C ARG A 115 -14.28 -12.06 2.88
N ILE A 116 -13.82 -10.88 2.49
CA ILE A 116 -12.67 -10.22 3.10
C ILE A 116 -13.13 -8.88 3.68
N THR A 117 -12.87 -8.68 4.96
CA THR A 117 -13.16 -7.44 5.68
C THR A 117 -11.86 -6.85 6.21
N TYR A 118 -11.68 -5.55 5.99
CA TYR A 118 -10.52 -4.80 6.43
C TYR A 118 -10.91 -3.88 7.58
N LYS A 119 -10.16 -3.92 8.68
CA LYS A 119 -10.38 -3.03 9.82
C LYS A 119 -9.08 -2.29 10.17
N PRO A 120 -9.15 -0.98 10.45
CA PRO A 120 -8.02 -0.29 11.06
C PRO A 120 -7.79 -0.88 12.46
N THR A 121 -6.53 -1.17 12.80
CA THR A 121 -6.16 -1.64 14.15
C THR A 121 -6.11 -0.49 15.17
N SER A 122 -5.82 0.72 14.72
CA SER A 122 -6.02 2.00 15.41
C SER A 122 -5.93 3.16 14.41
N PHE A 123 -6.37 4.36 14.79
CA PHE A 123 -6.30 5.57 13.96
C PHE A 123 -4.85 6.04 13.67
N ALA A 124 -3.85 5.52 14.39
CA ALA A 124 -2.46 5.95 14.30
C ALA A 124 -1.50 4.85 13.81
N THR A 125 -1.99 3.66 13.48
CA THR A 125 -1.12 2.49 13.26
C THR A 125 -0.92 2.15 11.79
N TYR A 126 0.34 1.86 11.50
CA TYR A 126 0.94 1.22 10.34
C TYR A 126 0.43 -0.21 10.04
N ASN A 127 -0.74 -0.60 10.55
CA ASN A 127 -1.24 -1.96 10.53
C ASN A 127 -2.72 -2.01 10.13
N VAL A 128 -3.05 -2.95 9.26
CA VAL A 128 -4.42 -3.26 8.84
C VAL A 128 -4.76 -4.67 9.27
N MET A 129 -5.90 -4.82 9.96
CA MET A 129 -6.44 -6.14 10.28
C MET A 129 -7.22 -6.65 9.08
N ILE A 130 -6.84 -7.83 8.60
CA ILE A 130 -7.49 -8.57 7.53
C ILE A 130 -8.29 -9.69 8.18
N ILE A 131 -9.59 -9.70 7.94
CA ILE A 131 -10.49 -10.75 8.39
C ILE A 131 -11.01 -11.46 7.15
N VAL A 132 -10.69 -12.73 7.01
CA VAL A 132 -11.10 -13.58 5.90
C VAL A 132 -12.09 -14.63 6.40
N GLU A 133 -13.25 -14.70 5.77
CA GLU A 133 -14.34 -15.60 6.14
C GLU A 133 -14.69 -16.50 4.95
N TYR A 134 -14.64 -17.81 5.16
CA TYR A 134 -15.09 -18.82 4.20
C TYR A 134 -16.61 -19.01 4.34
N ILE A 135 -17.34 -18.90 3.23
CA ILE A 135 -18.79 -19.03 3.19
C ILE A 135 -19.14 -20.22 2.29
N GLU A 136 -19.59 -21.32 2.91
CA GLU A 136 -20.17 -22.46 2.22
C GLU A 136 -21.59 -22.13 1.77
N LYS A 137 -21.94 -22.44 0.53
CA LYS A 137 -23.33 -22.38 0.10
C LYS A 137 -24.07 -23.63 0.60
N GLU A 138 -25.22 -23.44 1.26
CA GLU A 138 -26.01 -24.55 1.77
C GLU A 138 -26.34 -25.55 0.65
N LYS A 139 -25.91 -26.82 0.81
CA LYS A 139 -26.35 -27.92 -0.05
C LYS A 139 -27.84 -28.14 0.21
N THR A 140 -28.67 -27.89 -0.78
CA THR A 140 -30.06 -28.37 -0.79
C THR A 140 -30.04 -29.91 -0.80
N VAL A 141 -30.20 -30.50 0.38
CA VAL A 141 -30.45 -31.94 0.51
C VAL A 141 -31.87 -32.19 0.00
N ASN A 142 -32.00 -32.64 -1.24
CA ASN A 142 -33.25 -33.21 -1.75
C ASN A 142 -33.51 -34.51 -0.97
N VAL A 143 -34.27 -34.42 0.12
CA VAL A 143 -34.87 -35.59 0.76
C VAL A 143 -36.03 -36.01 -0.12
N GLN A 144 -35.79 -36.93 -1.06
CA GLN A 144 -36.86 -37.73 -1.65
C GLN A 144 -37.39 -38.64 -0.54
N LEU A 145 -38.51 -38.23 0.07
CA LEU A 145 -39.33 -39.13 0.89
C LEU A 145 -39.92 -40.18 -0.06
N GLY A 146 -39.63 -41.44 0.24
CA GLY A 146 -40.13 -42.61 -0.49
C GLY A 146 -41.59 -42.92 -0.25
#